data_AF-A0A1Q6EX99-F1
#
_entry.id   AF-A0A1Q6EX99-F1
#
_cell.length_a   1.000
_cell.length_b   1.000
_cell.length_c   1.000
_cell.angle_alpha   90.00
_cell.angle_beta   90.00
_cell.angle_gamma   90.00
#
_symmetry.space_group_name_H-M   'P 1'
#
loop_
_entity.id
_entity.type
_entity.pdbx_description
1 polymer ?
#
loop_
_entity_poly.entity_id
_entity_poly.type
_entity_poly.pdbx_seq_one_letter_code
_entity_poly.pdbx_strand_id
1 'polypeptide(L)'
;MSEEIIEDMLEEVAPQVAGDYPEIAQRYKAGEELTDEELDTIADVAISILRSILSHFDAANSPIDEYEGDEGELILDVTAPDLAVLIGRHGRTLDALQVMFSLLVSRKLGFRYPVVVDVEGYKSRRQDKVASMAQSAAERAIRTHKSVSLPPMNAYERRLVHIALRGNDAVDTHSEGSDPDRHVVIVAR
;
A
#
# COMPACT_ATOMS: atom_id res chain seq x y z
N MET A 1 21.06 -24.27 -5.01
CA MET A 1 21.03 -23.02 -5.80
C MET A 1 20.81 -21.93 -4.77
N SER A 2 21.89 -21.30 -4.31
CA SER A 2 21.86 -20.27 -3.27
C SER A 2 21.06 -19.06 -3.75
N GLU A 3 20.42 -18.34 -2.82
CA GLU A 3 19.70 -17.08 -3.11
C GLU A 3 20.59 -16.06 -3.83
N GLU A 4 21.89 -16.02 -3.52
CA GLU A 4 22.90 -15.23 -4.26
C GLU A 4 22.91 -15.50 -5.77
N ILE A 5 22.75 -16.75 -6.20
CA ILE A 5 22.79 -17.08 -7.64
C ILE A 5 21.51 -16.60 -8.34
N ILE A 6 20.40 -16.49 -7.62
CA ILE A 6 19.13 -16.00 -8.17
C ILE A 6 19.16 -14.46 -8.25
N GLU A 7 19.80 -13.80 -7.29
CA GLU A 7 19.97 -12.35 -7.24
C GLU A 7 20.93 -11.87 -8.35
N ASP A 8 22.09 -12.51 -8.51
CA ASP A 8 23.04 -12.24 -9.61
C ASP A 8 22.40 -12.45 -10.99
N MET A 9 21.57 -13.49 -11.15
CA MET A 9 20.92 -13.78 -12.43
C MET A 9 19.77 -12.82 -12.76
N LEU A 10 19.22 -12.11 -11.79
CA LEU A 10 18.16 -11.10 -12.00
C LEU A 10 18.73 -9.72 -12.33
N GLU A 11 19.93 -9.39 -11.84
CA GLU A 11 20.63 -8.16 -12.21
C GLU A 11 21.07 -8.15 -13.68
N GLU A 12 21.46 -9.29 -14.25
CA GLU A 12 22.00 -9.36 -15.63
C GLU A 12 20.97 -9.23 -16.76
N VAL A 13 19.65 -9.38 -16.49
CA VAL A 13 18.64 -9.49 -17.56
C VAL A 13 17.65 -8.32 -17.60
N ALA A 14 17.73 -7.36 -16.67
CA ALA A 14 16.93 -6.15 -16.80
C ALA A 14 17.50 -5.28 -17.94
N PRO A 15 16.78 -5.03 -19.04
CA PRO A 15 17.20 -3.98 -19.96
C PRO A 15 17.32 -2.72 -19.12
N GLN A 16 18.49 -2.07 -19.17
CA GLN A 16 18.72 -0.79 -18.53
C GLN A 16 17.71 0.20 -19.12
N VAL A 17 16.55 0.32 -18.50
CA VAL A 17 15.68 1.47 -18.67
C VAL A 17 16.45 2.57 -17.98
N ALA A 18 17.35 3.22 -18.73
CA ALA A 18 17.97 4.46 -18.32
C ALA A 18 16.80 5.44 -18.10
N GLY A 19 16.42 5.60 -16.83
CA GLY A 19 15.51 6.66 -16.44
C GLY A 19 16.14 8.01 -16.75
N ASP A 20 15.34 9.06 -16.61
CA ASP A 20 15.80 10.40 -16.97
C ASP A 20 16.81 10.97 -15.96
N TYR A 21 17.07 10.25 -14.85
CA TYR A 21 17.89 10.67 -13.71
C TYR A 21 18.99 9.65 -13.36
N PRO A 22 19.98 9.42 -14.26
CA PRO A 22 20.98 8.37 -14.09
C PRO A 22 21.92 8.61 -12.90
N GLU A 23 22.21 9.87 -12.54
CA GLU A 23 23.09 10.23 -11.41
C GLU A 23 22.43 9.87 -10.07
N ILE A 24 21.18 10.31 -9.87
CA ILE A 24 20.36 9.97 -8.70
C ILE A 24 20.22 8.44 -8.56
N ALA A 25 19.97 7.76 -9.70
CA ALA A 25 19.84 6.31 -9.72
C ALA A 25 21.13 5.58 -9.30
N GLN A 26 22.30 6.06 -9.70
CA GLN A 26 23.58 5.47 -9.32
C GLN A 26 23.85 5.64 -7.82
N ARG A 27 23.64 6.85 -7.30
CA ARG A 27 23.82 7.15 -5.87
C ARG A 27 22.92 6.29 -4.99
N TYR A 28 21.62 6.22 -5.32
CA TYR A 28 20.67 5.40 -4.59
C TYR A 28 21.05 3.91 -4.62
N LYS A 29 21.46 3.39 -5.79
CA LYS A 29 21.90 1.99 -5.94
C LYS A 29 23.21 1.70 -5.20
N ALA A 30 24.07 2.70 -5.02
CA ALA A 30 25.28 2.59 -4.22
C ALA A 30 25.01 2.61 -2.70
N GLY A 31 23.77 2.84 -2.27
CA GLY A 31 23.40 2.97 -0.86
C GLY A 31 23.89 4.27 -0.22
N GLU A 32 24.22 5.27 -1.05
CA GLU A 32 24.60 6.60 -0.59
C GLU A 32 23.35 7.42 -0.25
N GLU A 33 23.45 8.28 0.76
CA GLU A 33 22.37 9.22 1.11
C GLU A 33 22.12 10.20 -0.04
N LEU A 34 20.86 10.36 -0.40
CA LEU A 34 20.43 11.35 -1.38
C LEU A 34 20.47 12.75 -0.77
N THR A 35 20.78 13.76 -1.58
CA THR A 35 20.71 15.16 -1.14
C THR A 35 19.26 15.64 -1.13
N ASP A 36 18.99 16.72 -0.38
CA ASP A 36 17.67 17.38 -0.36
C ASP A 36 17.20 17.73 -1.79
N GLU A 37 18.09 18.23 -2.65
CA GLU A 37 17.79 18.55 -4.05
C GLU A 37 17.40 17.32 -4.89
N GLU A 38 18.00 16.15 -4.60
CA GLU A 38 17.67 14.88 -5.26
C GLU A 38 16.33 14.34 -4.77
N LEU A 39 16.03 14.48 -3.48
CA LEU A 39 14.74 14.14 -2.88
C LEU A 39 13.63 15.02 -3.46
N ASP A 40 13.84 16.33 -3.55
CA ASP A 40 12.92 17.28 -4.19
C ASP A 40 12.65 16.89 -5.65
N THR A 41 13.70 16.47 -6.38
CA THR A 41 13.55 16.01 -7.77
C THR A 41 12.68 14.75 -7.85
N ILE A 42 12.86 13.79 -6.94
CA ILE A 42 12.04 12.58 -6.87
C ILE A 42 10.58 12.93 -6.57
N ALA A 43 10.37 13.84 -5.61
CA ALA A 43 9.08 14.39 -5.24
C ALA A 43 8.37 15.04 -6.43
N ASP A 44 9.04 15.94 -7.14
CA ASP A 44 8.51 16.62 -8.32
C ASP A 44 8.07 15.63 -9.42
N VAL A 45 8.90 14.62 -9.68
CA VAL A 45 8.58 13.55 -10.65
C VAL A 45 7.34 12.78 -10.21
N ALA A 46 7.29 12.39 -8.94
CA ALA A 46 6.20 11.63 -8.37
C ALA A 46 4.89 12.43 -8.38
N ILE A 47 4.91 13.69 -7.95
CA ILE A 47 3.78 14.62 -7.98
C ILE A 47 3.29 14.83 -9.42
N SER A 48 4.20 15.04 -10.38
CA SER A 48 3.83 15.23 -11.79
C SER A 48 3.07 14.02 -12.35
N ILE A 49 3.55 12.81 -12.06
CA ILE A 49 2.88 11.56 -12.46
C ILE A 49 1.52 11.43 -11.77
N LEU A 50 1.44 11.68 -10.46
CA LEU A 50 0.20 11.60 -9.71
C LEU A 50 -0.83 12.61 -10.22
N ARG A 51 -0.43 13.86 -10.48
CA ARG A 51 -1.28 14.89 -11.09
C ARG A 51 -1.81 14.46 -12.46
N SER A 52 -0.98 13.84 -13.29
CA SER A 52 -1.43 13.30 -14.57
C SER A 52 -2.50 12.24 -14.38
N ILE A 53 -2.35 11.34 -13.42
CA ILE A 53 -3.36 10.32 -13.10
C ILE A 53 -4.65 10.99 -12.62
N LEU A 54 -4.56 11.91 -11.65
CA LEU A 54 -5.69 12.63 -11.08
C LEU A 54 -6.48 13.45 -12.10
N SER A 55 -5.82 13.93 -13.17
CA SER A 55 -6.48 14.63 -14.26
C SER A 55 -7.52 13.79 -15.01
N HIS A 56 -7.37 12.46 -15.01
CA HIS A 56 -8.35 11.56 -15.59
C HIS A 56 -9.56 11.30 -14.68
N PHE A 57 -9.54 11.80 -13.44
CA PHE A 57 -10.61 11.67 -12.45
C PHE A 57 -11.24 13.03 -12.10
N ASP A 58 -11.05 14.04 -12.95
CA ASP A 58 -11.48 15.43 -12.70
C ASP A 58 -10.91 16.02 -11.38
N ALA A 59 -9.79 15.46 -10.92
CA ALA A 59 -9.17 15.76 -9.63
C ALA A 59 -7.77 16.41 -9.77
N ALA A 60 -7.43 16.96 -10.94
CA ALA A 60 -6.11 17.54 -11.23
C ALA A 60 -5.65 18.64 -10.25
N ASN A 61 -6.61 19.39 -9.72
CA ASN A 61 -6.38 20.53 -8.82
C ASN A 61 -6.42 20.13 -7.33
N SER A 62 -6.47 18.83 -7.04
CA SER A 62 -6.43 18.35 -5.65
C SER A 62 -5.10 18.77 -5.01
N PRO A 63 -5.13 19.34 -3.80
CA PRO A 63 -3.95 19.47 -2.97
C PRO A 63 -3.25 18.13 -2.80
N ILE A 64 -1.92 18.16 -2.90
CA ILE A 64 -1.04 17.03 -2.64
C ILE A 64 -0.01 17.57 -1.64
N ASP A 65 -0.02 17.02 -0.45
CA ASP A 65 0.99 17.30 0.56
C ASP A 65 2.03 16.17 0.53
N GLU A 66 3.30 16.52 0.66
CA GLU A 66 4.39 15.55 0.67
C GLU A 66 5.14 15.58 2.00
N TYR A 67 5.52 14.40 2.49
CA TYR A 67 6.31 14.25 3.70
C TYR A 67 7.04 12.90 3.71
N GLU A 68 8.07 12.82 4.55
CA GLU A 68 8.82 11.59 4.78
C GLU A 68 8.08 10.70 5.80
N GLY A 69 7.97 9.41 5.48
CA GLY A 69 7.43 8.37 6.35
C GLY A 69 8.48 7.76 7.27
N ASP A 70 8.01 6.88 8.16
CA ASP A 70 8.85 6.33 9.24
C ASP A 70 9.94 5.36 8.75
N GLU A 71 9.80 4.77 7.55
CA GLU A 71 10.76 3.84 6.94
C GLU A 71 11.54 4.49 5.79
N GLY A 72 11.55 5.84 5.70
CA GLY A 72 12.20 6.60 4.65
C GLY A 72 11.43 6.62 3.33
N GLU A 73 10.14 6.26 3.35
CA GLU A 73 9.27 6.42 2.19
C GLU A 73 8.85 7.89 1.97
N LEU A 74 8.71 8.29 0.71
CA LEU A 74 8.05 9.55 0.37
C LEU A 74 6.54 9.32 0.32
N ILE A 75 5.78 10.02 1.16
CA ILE A 75 4.32 9.94 1.19
C ILE A 75 3.73 11.15 0.48
N LEU A 76 2.84 10.89 -0.48
CA LEU A 76 2.01 11.87 -1.16
C LEU A 76 0.57 11.72 -0.66
N ASP A 77 0.11 12.65 0.16
CA ASP A 77 -1.25 12.68 0.68
C ASP A 77 -2.15 13.59 -0.16
N VAL A 78 -3.18 13.00 -0.76
CA VAL A 78 -4.09 13.71 -1.65
C VAL A 78 -5.36 14.09 -0.89
N THR A 79 -5.67 15.38 -0.87
CA THR A 79 -6.93 15.91 -0.32
C THR A 79 -7.83 16.38 -1.45
N ALA A 80 -9.09 15.91 -1.51
CA ALA A 80 -10.06 16.44 -2.47
C ALA A 80 -11.51 16.08 -2.17
N PRO A 81 -12.48 16.88 -2.65
CA PRO A 81 -13.88 16.77 -2.27
C PRO A 81 -14.58 15.49 -2.77
N ASP A 82 -14.09 14.83 -3.82
CA ASP A 82 -14.68 13.58 -4.35
C ASP A 82 -13.61 12.52 -4.69
N LEU A 83 -12.79 12.16 -3.69
CA LEU A 83 -11.77 11.10 -3.85
C LEU A 83 -12.28 9.69 -3.52
N ALA A 84 -13.57 9.52 -3.26
CA ALA A 84 -14.16 8.20 -2.97
C ALA A 84 -13.90 7.21 -4.13
N VAL A 85 -13.83 7.71 -5.37
CA VAL A 85 -13.49 6.92 -6.56
C VAL A 85 -12.06 6.39 -6.52
N LEU A 86 -11.09 7.17 -6.02
CA LEU A 86 -9.69 6.77 -5.92
C LEU A 86 -9.48 5.74 -4.82
N ILE A 87 -10.25 5.83 -3.73
CA ILE A 87 -10.23 4.82 -2.67
C ILE A 87 -10.85 3.51 -3.20
N GLY A 88 -12.03 3.62 -3.80
CA GLY A 88 -12.81 2.48 -4.25
C GLY A 88 -13.30 1.59 -3.11
N ARG A 89 -13.89 0.46 -3.46
CA ARG A 89 -14.46 -0.48 -2.48
C ARG A 89 -13.35 -1.12 -1.65
N HIS A 90 -13.36 -0.85 -0.34
CA HIS A 90 -12.35 -1.38 0.60
C HIS A 90 -10.90 -1.02 0.23
N GLY A 91 -10.67 0.12 -0.45
CA GLY A 91 -9.31 0.57 -0.76
C GLY A 91 -8.70 -0.08 -2.00
N ARG A 92 -9.41 -0.98 -2.69
CA ARG A 92 -8.87 -1.73 -3.83
C ARG A 92 -8.42 -0.85 -4.98
N THR A 93 -9.10 0.27 -5.22
CA THR A 93 -8.69 1.20 -6.27
C THR A 93 -7.41 1.92 -5.85
N LEU A 94 -7.28 2.31 -4.58
CA LEU A 94 -6.08 2.96 -4.07
C LEU A 94 -4.87 2.00 -4.10
N ASP A 95 -5.08 0.73 -3.75
CA ASP A 95 -4.04 -0.30 -3.84
C ASP A 95 -3.59 -0.51 -5.31
N ALA A 96 -4.54 -0.57 -6.24
CA ALA A 96 -4.23 -0.72 -7.67
C ALA A 96 -3.53 0.51 -8.24
N LEU A 97 -3.97 1.71 -7.84
CA LEU A 97 -3.36 2.98 -8.19
C LEU A 97 -1.93 3.03 -7.67
N GLN A 98 -1.70 2.67 -6.40
CA GLN A 98 -0.38 2.61 -5.78
C GLN A 98 0.59 1.76 -6.61
N VAL A 99 0.17 0.56 -7.03
CA VAL A 99 1.03 -0.35 -7.81
C VAL A 99 1.38 0.28 -9.17
N MET A 100 0.37 0.75 -9.91
CA MET A 100 0.59 1.38 -11.21
C MET A 100 1.46 2.63 -11.11
N PHE A 101 1.17 3.48 -10.14
CA PHE A 101 1.93 4.69 -9.84
C PHE A 101 3.40 4.38 -9.53
N SER A 102 3.66 3.40 -8.65
CA SER A 102 5.02 2.99 -8.28
C SER A 102 5.81 2.51 -9.51
N LEU A 103 5.16 1.79 -10.44
CA LEU A 103 5.78 1.35 -11.68
C LEU A 103 6.11 2.52 -12.62
N LEU A 104 5.22 3.51 -12.73
CA LEU A 104 5.44 4.70 -13.56
C LEU A 104 6.59 5.56 -13.01
N VAL A 105 6.62 5.80 -11.70
CA VAL A 105 7.70 6.53 -11.02
C VAL A 105 9.02 5.79 -11.20
N SER A 106 9.04 4.47 -10.93
CA SER A 106 10.26 3.67 -11.05
C SER A 106 10.81 3.67 -12.48
N ARG A 107 9.93 3.62 -13.48
CA ARG A 107 10.32 3.70 -14.89
C ARG A 107 10.92 5.06 -15.25
N LYS A 108 10.37 6.15 -14.71
CA LYS A 108 10.84 7.52 -14.98
C LYS A 108 12.18 7.80 -14.31
N LEU A 109 12.36 7.32 -13.08
CA LEU A 109 13.60 7.47 -12.31
C LEU A 109 14.71 6.50 -12.76
N GLY A 110 14.36 5.31 -13.25
CA GLY A 110 15.34 4.26 -13.61
C GLY A 110 15.77 3.38 -12.43
N PHE A 111 15.10 3.53 -11.29
CA PHE A 111 15.26 2.75 -10.07
C PHE A 111 13.97 2.80 -9.24
N ARG A 112 13.83 1.90 -8.28
CA ARG A 112 12.65 1.85 -7.41
C ARG A 112 12.90 2.67 -6.14
N TYR A 113 12.28 3.84 -6.05
CA TYR A 113 12.21 4.62 -4.82
C TYR A 113 10.88 4.35 -4.10
N PRO A 114 10.84 4.21 -2.76
CA PRO A 114 9.61 3.96 -2.01
C PRO A 114 8.73 5.21 -1.97
N VAL A 115 7.83 5.37 -2.94
CA VAL A 115 6.81 6.44 -2.94
C VAL A 115 5.44 5.85 -2.66
N VAL A 116 4.73 6.38 -1.67
CA VAL A 116 3.41 5.95 -1.23
C VAL A 116 2.38 7.04 -1.50
N VAL A 117 1.24 6.65 -2.06
CA VAL A 117 0.06 7.51 -2.19
C VAL A 117 -0.90 7.17 -1.04
N ASP A 118 -1.36 8.20 -0.33
CA ASP A 118 -2.47 8.11 0.61
C ASP A 118 -3.55 9.15 0.26
N VAL A 119 -4.74 8.91 0.80
CA VAL A 119 -5.91 9.76 0.56
C VAL A 119 -6.55 10.08 1.91
N GLU A 120 -6.28 11.26 2.44
CA GLU A 120 -6.84 11.76 3.71
C GLU A 120 -6.70 10.73 4.85
N GLY A 121 -5.51 10.15 4.99
CA GLY A 121 -5.23 9.14 6.03
C GLY A 121 -6.09 7.87 5.92
N TYR A 122 -6.58 7.52 4.71
CA TYR A 122 -7.49 6.39 4.52
C TYR A 122 -6.89 5.09 5.06
N LYS A 123 -5.61 4.83 4.80
CA LYS A 123 -4.94 3.58 5.22
C LYS A 123 -5.01 3.37 6.73
N SER A 124 -4.65 4.39 7.52
CA SER A 124 -4.73 4.34 8.98
C SER A 124 -6.16 4.12 9.45
N ARG A 125 -7.11 4.95 8.98
CA ARG A 125 -8.54 4.82 9.35
C ARG A 125 -9.10 3.46 9.00
N ARG A 126 -8.66 2.87 7.88
CA ARG A 126 -9.10 1.55 7.43
C ARG A 126 -8.56 0.44 8.34
N GLN A 127 -7.29 0.52 8.74
CA GLN A 127 -6.69 -0.42 9.68
C GLN A 127 -7.47 -0.43 11.01
N ASP A 128 -7.70 0.74 11.60
CA ASP A 128 -8.47 0.87 12.84
C ASP A 128 -9.87 0.29 12.70
N LYS A 129 -10.53 0.54 11.57
CA LYS A 129 -11.86 0.02 11.29
C LYS A 129 -11.88 -1.50 11.19
N VAL A 130 -10.89 -2.10 10.55
CA VAL A 130 -10.77 -3.56 10.42
C VAL A 130 -10.50 -4.20 11.78
N ALA A 131 -9.60 -3.63 12.58
CA ALA A 131 -9.32 -4.12 13.94
C ALA A 131 -10.57 -4.03 14.84
N SER A 132 -11.27 -2.89 14.83
CA SER A 132 -12.53 -2.70 15.57
C SER A 132 -13.61 -3.70 15.13
N MET A 133 -13.77 -3.90 13.82
CA MET A 133 -14.72 -4.87 13.27
C MET A 133 -14.39 -6.31 13.70
N ALA A 134 -13.11 -6.67 13.76
CA ALA A 134 -12.66 -7.97 14.25
C ALA A 134 -13.07 -8.19 15.71
N GLN A 135 -12.83 -7.21 16.59
CA GLN A 135 -13.20 -7.30 18.01
C GLN A 135 -14.72 -7.45 18.19
N SER A 136 -15.52 -6.61 17.53
CA SER A 136 -16.99 -6.71 17.60
C SER A 136 -17.51 -8.05 17.06
N ALA A 137 -16.86 -8.61 16.03
CA ALA A 137 -17.22 -9.91 15.49
C ALA A 137 -16.86 -11.06 16.43
N ALA A 138 -15.71 -10.99 17.11
CA ALA A 138 -15.31 -11.94 18.15
C ALA A 138 -16.28 -11.95 19.33
N GLU A 139 -16.66 -10.79 19.86
CA GLU A 139 -17.66 -10.68 20.93
C GLU A 139 -19.00 -11.31 20.54
N ARG A 140 -19.43 -11.09 19.29
CA ARG A 140 -20.66 -11.68 18.76
C ARG A 140 -20.55 -13.19 18.60
N ALA A 141 -19.41 -13.70 18.13
CA ALA A 141 -19.16 -15.14 18.03
C ALA A 141 -19.25 -15.81 19.40
N ILE A 142 -18.57 -15.24 20.41
CA ILE A 142 -18.59 -15.73 21.81
C ILE A 142 -20.02 -15.73 22.36
N ARG A 143 -20.74 -14.60 22.25
CA ARG A 143 -22.09 -14.47 22.81
C ARG A 143 -23.10 -15.41 22.17
N THR A 144 -22.95 -15.72 20.89
CA THR A 144 -23.93 -16.52 20.14
C THR A 144 -23.53 -17.99 19.97
N HIS A 145 -22.29 -18.35 20.31
CA HIS A 145 -21.67 -19.64 19.97
C HIS A 145 -21.85 -20.01 18.50
N LYS A 146 -21.81 -19.02 17.61
CA LYS A 146 -21.92 -19.19 16.16
C LYS A 146 -20.74 -18.53 15.47
N SER A 147 -20.33 -19.10 14.34
CA SER A 147 -19.33 -18.51 13.47
C SER A 147 -19.82 -17.17 12.91
N VAL A 148 -18.90 -16.21 12.80
CA VAL A 148 -19.14 -14.88 12.23
C VAL A 148 -18.17 -14.66 11.08
N SER A 149 -18.72 -14.54 9.87
CA SER A 149 -17.95 -14.17 8.68
C SER A 149 -17.82 -12.65 8.57
N LEU A 150 -16.60 -12.17 8.35
CA LEU A 150 -16.33 -10.77 8.01
C LEU A 150 -16.55 -10.51 6.51
N PRO A 151 -16.71 -9.23 6.10
CA PRO A 151 -16.70 -8.88 4.68
C PRO A 151 -15.41 -9.30 3.97
N PRO A 152 -15.44 -9.57 2.65
CA PRO A 152 -14.24 -9.81 1.86
C PRO A 152 -13.21 -8.67 1.97
N MET A 153 -11.94 -9.04 2.10
CA MET A 153 -10.85 -8.11 2.40
C MET A 153 -9.51 -8.63 1.85
N ASN A 154 -8.58 -7.73 1.56
CA ASN A 154 -7.29 -8.11 0.96
C ASN A 154 -6.42 -8.93 1.95
N ALA A 155 -5.31 -9.50 1.48
CA ALA A 155 -4.45 -10.35 2.31
C ALA A 155 -3.89 -9.61 3.55
N TYR A 156 -3.57 -8.32 3.40
CA TYR A 156 -3.06 -7.48 4.48
C TYR A 156 -4.14 -7.25 5.56
N GLU A 157 -5.35 -6.91 5.17
CA GLU A 157 -6.49 -6.73 6.07
C GLU A 157 -6.82 -8.04 6.82
N ARG A 158 -6.78 -9.20 6.14
CA ARG A 158 -6.98 -10.50 6.80
C ARG A 158 -5.91 -10.76 7.86
N ARG A 159 -4.64 -10.46 7.55
CA ARG A 159 -3.55 -10.55 8.52
C ARG A 159 -3.80 -9.62 9.72
N LEU A 160 -4.31 -8.41 9.49
CA LEU A 160 -4.64 -7.48 10.57
C LEU A 160 -5.73 -8.03 11.50
N VAL A 161 -6.77 -8.69 10.96
CA VAL A 161 -7.79 -9.38 11.77
C VAL A 161 -7.17 -10.48 12.63
N HIS A 162 -6.32 -11.33 12.04
CA HIS A 162 -5.64 -12.40 12.76
C HIS A 162 -4.75 -11.85 13.89
N ILE A 163 -4.02 -10.77 13.64
CA ILE A 163 -3.18 -10.11 14.64
C ILE A 163 -4.03 -9.51 15.76
N ALA A 164 -5.11 -8.80 15.40
CA ALA A 164 -5.99 -8.15 16.37
C ALA A 164 -6.64 -9.15 17.34
N LEU A 165 -6.90 -10.38 16.88
CA LEU A 165 -7.54 -11.43 17.68
C LEU A 165 -6.56 -12.47 18.26
N ARG A 166 -5.25 -12.36 17.97
CA ARG A 166 -4.24 -13.35 18.39
C ARG A 166 -4.20 -13.61 19.89
N GLY A 167 -4.44 -12.58 20.70
CA GLY A 167 -4.42 -12.66 22.17
C GLY A 167 -5.75 -13.05 22.81
N ASN A 168 -6.79 -13.36 22.02
CA ASN A 168 -8.11 -13.71 22.54
C ASN A 168 -8.29 -15.23 22.54
N ASP A 169 -8.11 -15.86 23.70
CA ASP A 169 -8.19 -17.32 23.86
C ASP A 169 -9.59 -17.90 23.66
N ALA A 170 -10.64 -17.07 23.61
CA ALA A 170 -12.03 -17.51 23.44
C ALA A 170 -12.46 -17.66 21.98
N VAL A 171 -11.62 -17.31 21.01
CA VAL A 171 -11.94 -17.42 19.58
C VAL A 171 -10.80 -18.00 18.75
N ASP A 172 -11.17 -18.64 17.65
CA ASP A 172 -10.30 -19.02 16.55
C ASP A 172 -10.63 -18.21 15.30
N THR A 173 -9.64 -18.07 14.43
CA THR A 173 -9.78 -17.33 13.16
C THR A 173 -9.15 -18.10 12.02
N HIS A 174 -9.84 -18.17 10.88
CA HIS A 174 -9.31 -18.74 9.65
C HIS A 174 -9.88 -18.00 8.44
N SER A 175 -9.16 -18.05 7.31
CA SER A 175 -9.61 -17.41 6.07
C SER A 175 -10.34 -18.42 5.17
N GLU A 176 -11.51 -18.05 4.64
CA GLU A 176 -12.31 -18.85 3.71
C GLU A 176 -12.55 -18.10 2.39
N GLY A 177 -12.81 -18.86 1.32
CA GLY A 177 -13.04 -18.34 -0.03
C GLY A 177 -11.77 -18.14 -0.86
N SER A 178 -11.94 -17.64 -2.08
CA SER A 178 -10.86 -17.28 -3.02
C SER A 178 -10.91 -15.78 -3.31
N ASP A 179 -9.76 -15.16 -3.54
CA ASP A 179 -9.72 -13.75 -3.93
C ASP A 179 -10.54 -13.54 -5.22
N PRO A 180 -11.39 -12.50 -5.30
CA PRO A 180 -11.52 -11.35 -4.40
C PRO A 180 -12.55 -11.50 -3.25
N ASP A 181 -13.22 -12.64 -3.12
CA ASP A 181 -14.27 -12.88 -2.10
C ASP A 181 -13.74 -13.52 -0.81
N ARG A 182 -12.42 -13.66 -0.72
CA ARG A 182 -11.74 -14.24 0.45
C ARG A 182 -11.92 -13.36 1.68
N HIS A 183 -12.26 -13.98 2.79
CA HIS A 183 -12.61 -13.28 4.04
C HIS A 183 -12.18 -14.09 5.27
N VAL A 184 -12.20 -13.46 6.45
CA VAL A 184 -11.93 -14.15 7.72
C VAL A 184 -13.24 -14.59 8.37
N VAL A 185 -13.26 -15.83 8.84
CA VAL A 185 -14.30 -16.39 9.70
C VAL A 185 -13.76 -16.47 11.12
N ILE A 186 -14.57 -16.00 12.07
CA ILE A 186 -14.26 -16.03 13.50
C ILE A 186 -15.20 -17.02 14.17
N VAL A 187 -14.66 -17.95 14.94
CA VAL A 187 -15.40 -19.03 15.61
C VAL A 187 -15.12 -18.96 17.10
N ALA A 188 -16.15 -19.07 17.94
CA ALA A 188 -15.95 -19.20 19.38
C ALA A 188 -15.40 -20.60 19.72
N ARG A 189 -14.46 -20.65 20.65
CA ARG A 189 -13.96 -21.92 21.22
C ARG A 189 -14.94 -22.51 22.23
#